data_AF-A0A2K3K2W3-F1
#
_entry.id   AF-A0A2K3K2W3-F1
#
_cell.length_a   1.000
_cell.length_b   1.000
_cell.length_c   1.000
_cell.angle_alpha   90.00
_cell.angle_beta   90.00
_cell.angle_gamma   90.00
#
_symmetry.space_group_name_H-M   'P 1'
#
loop_
_entity.id
_entity.type
_entity.pdbx_description
1 polymer ?
#
loop_
_entity_poly.entity_id
_entity_poly.type
_entity_poly.pdbx_seq_one_letter_code
_entity_poly.pdbx_strand_id
1 'polypeptide(L)'
;MPSEVRYFIEKTELHAFKLAPLRYRHPLELIMGNISKDNVCVAGDAFHPMTPDLAQGGCSALEDGVVLARCLADAFTKKPEEEEDDQYKRIEEGLKKYANERRWRCIDLITTSYIVGF
;
A
#
# COMPACT_ATOMS: atom_id res chain seq x y z
N MET A 1 -13.21 11.70 30.89
CA MET A 1 -13.28 12.31 29.55
C MET A 1 -13.64 13.78 29.71
N PRO A 2 -12.95 14.71 29.04
CA PRO A 2 -13.29 16.14 29.12
C PRO A 2 -14.74 16.41 28.74
N SER A 3 -15.38 17.40 29.37
CA SER A 3 -16.80 17.74 29.16
C SER A 3 -17.12 18.10 27.71
N GLU A 4 -16.19 18.79 27.04
CA GLU A 4 -16.31 19.20 25.63
C GLU A 4 -16.36 18.00 24.68
N VAL A 5 -15.49 17.00 24.87
CA VAL A 5 -15.50 15.77 24.07
C VAL A 5 -16.82 15.03 24.22
N ARG A 6 -17.40 15.03 25.44
CA ARG A 6 -18.67 14.37 25.73
C ARG A 6 -19.81 15.01 24.96
N TYR A 7 -19.84 16.34 24.98
CA TYR A 7 -20.84 17.12 24.27
C TYR A 7 -20.86 16.77 22.77
N PHE A 8 -19.70 16.70 22.10
CA PHE A 8 -19.65 16.37 20.68
C PHE A 8 -20.09 14.93 20.39
N ILE A 9 -19.68 13.96 21.21
CA ILE A 9 -20.11 12.57 21.04
C ILE A 9 -21.62 12.45 21.19
N GLU A 10 -22.22 13.06 22.22
CA GLU A 10 -23.67 13.03 22.47
C GLU A 10 -24.49 13.75 21.38
N LYS A 11 -23.89 14.74 20.69
CA LYS A 11 -24.51 15.47 19.57
C LYS A 11 -24.32 14.81 18.21
N THR A 12 -23.45 13.80 18.10
CA THR A 12 -23.19 13.12 16.83
C THR A 12 -24.36 12.21 16.49
N GLU A 13 -24.88 12.30 15.27
CA GLU A 13 -26.02 11.50 14.83
C GLU A 13 -25.67 10.01 14.82
N LEU A 14 -26.59 9.14 15.26
CA LEU A 14 -26.32 7.70 15.40
C LEU A 14 -25.83 7.04 14.11
N HIS A 15 -26.29 7.50 12.95
CA HIS A 15 -25.90 6.93 11.66
C HIS A 15 -24.50 7.35 11.19
N ALA A 16 -23.91 8.40 11.80
CA ALA A 16 -22.55 8.85 11.55
C ALA A 16 -21.50 7.99 12.27
N PHE A 17 -21.88 7.27 13.33
CA PHE A 17 -21.03 6.26 13.94
C PHE A 17 -20.87 5.08 12.99
N LYS A 18 -19.67 4.92 12.44
CA LYS A 18 -19.29 3.76 11.64
C LYS A 18 -18.32 2.90 12.44
N LEU A 19 -18.70 1.64 12.62
CA LEU A 19 -17.81 0.64 13.21
C LEU A 19 -17.19 -0.15 12.06
N ALA A 20 -15.89 0.06 11.85
CA ALA A 20 -15.08 -0.72 10.91
C ALA A 20 -14.04 -1.51 11.73
N PRO A 21 -14.13 -2.86 11.78
CA PRO A 21 -13.18 -3.64 12.54
C PRO A 21 -11.78 -3.56 11.91
N LEU A 22 -10.77 -3.25 12.72
CA LEU A 22 -9.38 -3.35 12.30
C LEU A 22 -9.01 -4.82 12.13
N ARG A 23 -8.55 -5.17 10.93
CA ARG A 23 -8.09 -6.53 10.63
C ARG A 23 -6.58 -6.60 10.76
N TYR A 24 -6.12 -7.53 11.57
CA TYR A 24 -4.70 -7.84 11.67
C TYR A 24 -4.27 -8.67 10.47
N ARG A 25 -3.15 -8.28 9.86
CA ARG A 25 -2.42 -9.08 8.86
C ARG A 25 -0.98 -9.20 9.33
N HIS A 26 -0.52 -10.43 9.47
CA HIS A 26 0.77 -10.70 10.10
C HIS A 26 1.91 -10.11 9.26
N PRO A 27 2.79 -9.25 9.81
CA PRO A 27 3.87 -8.61 9.05
C PRO A 27 4.76 -9.60 8.29
N LEU A 28 5.04 -10.78 8.86
CA LEU A 28 5.83 -11.81 8.16
C LEU A 28 5.18 -12.30 6.86
N GLU A 29 3.85 -12.34 6.75
CA GLU A 29 3.17 -12.72 5.50
C GLU A 29 3.42 -11.69 4.39
N LEU A 30 3.66 -10.43 4.77
CA LEU A 30 3.97 -9.34 3.84
C LEU A 30 5.47 -9.30 3.50
N ILE A 31 6.33 -9.64 4.47
CA ILE A 31 7.78 -9.75 4.28
C ILE A 31 8.10 -10.92 3.33
N MET A 32 7.50 -12.08 3.57
CA MET A 32 7.75 -13.31 2.83
C MET A 32 6.84 -13.49 1.61
N GLY A 33 5.82 -12.64 1.47
CA GLY A 33 4.86 -12.69 0.38
C GLY A 33 5.42 -12.22 -0.96
N ASN A 34 4.82 -12.74 -2.04
CA ASN A 34 5.06 -12.25 -3.40
C ASN A 34 4.26 -10.98 -3.64
N ILE A 35 4.97 -9.86 -3.84
CA ILE A 35 4.38 -8.56 -4.17
C ILE A 35 4.02 -8.49 -5.65
N SER A 36 4.83 -9.11 -6.50
CA SER A 36 4.63 -9.18 -7.94
C SER A 36 4.81 -10.61 -8.44
N LYS A 37 4.03 -10.99 -9.44
CA LYS A 37 4.18 -12.24 -10.19
C LYS A 37 3.71 -11.98 -11.61
N ASP A 38 4.55 -12.32 -12.59
CA ASP A 38 4.29 -12.03 -13.99
C ASP A 38 3.96 -10.53 -14.16
N ASN A 39 2.93 -10.19 -14.94
CA ASN A 39 2.48 -8.81 -15.13
C ASN A 39 1.43 -8.35 -14.10
N VAL A 40 1.48 -8.90 -12.87
CA VAL A 40 0.58 -8.53 -11.77
C VAL A 40 1.39 -8.12 -10.54
N CYS A 41 1.00 -7.04 -9.88
CA CYS A 41 1.52 -6.64 -8.58
C CYS A 41 0.42 -6.15 -7.63
N VAL A 42 0.71 -6.15 -6.33
CA VAL A 42 -0.14 -5.54 -5.29
C VAL A 42 0.45 -4.22 -4.81
N ALA A 43 -0.41 -3.26 -4.48
CA ALA A 43 -0.07 -1.93 -3.99
C ALA A 43 -1.13 -1.45 -2.98
N GLY A 44 -0.86 -0.35 -2.25
CA GLY A 44 -1.77 0.19 -1.24
C GLY A 44 -2.09 -0.83 -0.14
N ASP A 45 -3.29 -0.75 0.43
CA ASP A 45 -3.75 -1.64 1.52
C ASP A 45 -3.72 -3.15 1.15
N ALA A 46 -3.75 -3.50 -0.14
CA ALA A 46 -3.60 -4.90 -0.56
C ALA A 46 -2.18 -5.44 -0.30
N PHE A 47 -1.19 -4.56 -0.34
CA PHE A 47 0.21 -4.86 -0.09
C PHE A 47 0.62 -4.51 1.35
N HIS A 48 0.29 -3.32 1.84
CA HIS A 48 0.77 -2.81 3.13
C HIS A 48 -0.35 -2.26 4.02
N PRO A 49 -1.28 -3.11 4.48
CA PRO A 49 -2.28 -2.67 5.45
C PRO A 49 -1.59 -2.22 6.75
N MET A 50 -1.94 -1.02 7.22
CA MET A 50 -1.39 -0.39 8.42
C MET A 50 -2.51 -0.09 9.41
N THR A 51 -2.18 0.02 10.69
CA THR A 51 -3.13 0.58 11.66
C THR A 51 -3.32 2.09 11.38
N PRO A 52 -4.49 2.67 11.71
CA PRO A 52 -4.78 4.07 11.38
C PRO A 52 -3.92 5.06 12.18
N ASP A 53 -3.28 4.63 13.26
CA ASP A 53 -2.59 5.49 14.24
C ASP A 53 -1.42 6.28 13.64
N LEU A 54 -0.71 5.67 12.68
CA LEU A 54 0.40 6.33 11.99
C LEU A 54 -0.09 7.28 10.88
N ALA A 55 -1.34 7.15 10.43
CA ALA A 55 -1.93 7.92 9.33
C ALA A 55 -1.10 7.93 8.02
N GLN A 56 -0.34 6.87 7.75
CA GLN A 56 0.56 6.77 6.59
C GLN A 56 0.07 5.87 5.46
N GLY A 57 -1.03 5.11 5.63
CA GLY A 57 -1.51 4.18 4.60
C GLY A 57 -1.78 4.87 3.25
N GLY A 58 -2.55 5.95 3.26
CA GLY A 58 -2.85 6.74 2.05
C GLY A 58 -1.61 7.37 1.41
N CYS A 59 -0.70 7.93 2.22
CA CYS A 59 0.56 8.49 1.73
C CYS A 59 1.44 7.42 1.09
N SER A 60 1.55 6.23 1.69
CA SER A 60 2.29 5.10 1.15
C SER A 60 1.70 4.61 -0.17
N ALA A 61 0.37 4.61 -0.31
CA ALA A 61 -0.29 4.27 -1.57
C ALA A 61 0.00 5.30 -2.69
N LEU A 62 0.14 6.59 -2.35
CA LEU A 62 0.58 7.60 -3.33
C LEU A 62 2.06 7.41 -3.72
N GLU A 63 2.92 7.11 -2.76
CA GLU A 63 4.31 6.74 -3.04
C GLU A 63 4.37 5.53 -4.00
N ASP A 64 3.52 4.52 -3.80
CA ASP A 64 3.43 3.37 -4.70
C ASP A 64 3.12 3.78 -6.13
N GLY A 65 2.13 4.65 -6.34
CA GLY A 65 1.74 5.10 -7.68
C GLY A 65 2.89 5.78 -8.42
N VAL A 66 3.64 6.64 -7.72
CA VAL A 66 4.81 7.33 -8.30
C VAL A 66 5.92 6.34 -8.63
N VAL A 67 6.25 5.42 -7.72
CA VAL A 67 7.31 4.43 -7.93
C VAL A 67 6.92 3.46 -9.04
N LEU A 68 5.67 2.99 -9.07
CA LEU A 68 5.16 2.09 -10.09
C LEU A 68 5.25 2.72 -11.48
N ALA A 69 4.78 3.96 -11.63
CA ALA A 69 4.87 4.70 -12.90
C ALA A 69 6.32 4.84 -13.37
N ARG A 70 7.24 5.16 -12.45
CA ARG A 70 8.68 5.24 -12.76
C ARG A 70 9.25 3.90 -13.18
N CYS A 71 8.91 2.81 -12.49
CA CYS A 71 9.44 1.47 -12.78
C CYS A 71 8.88 0.90 -14.09
N LEU A 72 7.66 1.27 -14.49
CA LEU A 72 7.03 0.83 -15.73
C LEU A 72 7.31 1.73 -16.93
N ALA A 73 7.89 2.93 -16.73
CA ALA A 73 8.08 3.91 -17.79
C ALA A 73 8.79 3.33 -19.04
N ASP A 74 9.85 2.54 -18.84
CA ASP A 74 10.63 1.95 -19.94
C ASP A 74 9.83 0.91 -20.75
N ALA A 75 8.86 0.25 -20.12
CA ALA A 75 8.00 -0.74 -20.77
C ALA A 75 6.95 -0.10 -21.70
N PHE A 76 6.63 1.19 -21.50
CA PHE A 76 5.60 1.91 -22.25
C PHE A 76 6.13 3.05 -23.13
N THR A 77 7.39 3.48 -22.95
CA THR A 77 7.98 4.58 -23.74
C THR A 77 8.75 4.12 -24.98
N LYS A 78 9.18 2.85 -25.02
CA LYS A 78 9.85 2.27 -26.19
C LYS A 78 8.84 1.98 -27.30
N LYS A 79 9.26 2.19 -28.56
CA LYS A 79 8.40 2.03 -29.74
C LYS A 79 7.99 0.55 -29.92
N PRO A 80 6.80 0.28 -30.49
CA PRO A 80 6.29 -1.07 -30.75
C PRO A 80 7.02 -1.82 -31.89
N GLU A 81 8.25 -1.44 -32.24
CA GLU A 81 9.09 -2.20 -33.18
C GLU A 81 9.65 -3.49 -32.55
N GLU A 82 9.55 -3.61 -31.21
CA GLU A 82 9.93 -4.78 -30.43
C GLU A 82 8.73 -5.73 -30.25
N GLU A 83 8.94 -7.05 -30.38
CA GLU A 83 7.92 -8.10 -30.30
C GLU A 83 7.07 -8.01 -29.01
N GLU A 84 5.81 -8.46 -29.05
CA GLU A 84 4.88 -8.45 -27.90
C GLU A 84 5.47 -9.17 -26.65
N ASP A 85 6.25 -10.24 -26.88
CA ASP A 85 6.99 -10.97 -25.85
C ASP A 85 8.05 -10.12 -25.15
N ASP A 86 8.62 -9.12 -25.84
CA ASP A 86 9.61 -8.21 -25.28
C ASP A 86 8.97 -7.14 -24.40
N GLN A 87 7.78 -6.65 -24.76
CA GLN A 87 7.02 -5.75 -23.89
C GLN A 87 6.56 -6.47 -22.62
N TYR A 88 6.08 -7.71 -22.75
CA TYR A 88 5.65 -8.52 -21.61
C TYR A 88 6.76 -8.65 -20.56
N LYS A 89 7.98 -9.00 -20.99
CA LYS A 89 9.16 -9.12 -20.10
C LYS A 89 9.52 -7.81 -19.42
N ARG A 90 9.47 -6.68 -20.15
CA ARG A 90 9.76 -5.36 -19.60
C ARG A 90 8.75 -4.94 -18.53
N ILE A 91 7.47 -5.26 -18.72
CA ILE A 91 6.45 -5.02 -17.68
C ILE A 91 6.78 -5.85 -16.44
N GLU A 92 7.05 -7.15 -16.60
CA GLU A 92 7.39 -8.04 -15.48
C GLU A 92 8.61 -7.54 -14.71
N GLU A 93 9.67 -7.13 -15.41
CA GLU A 93 10.88 -6.53 -14.81
C GLU A 93 10.58 -5.22 -14.07
N GLY A 94 9.75 -4.35 -14.66
CA GLY A 94 9.29 -3.11 -14.03
C GLY A 94 8.52 -3.37 -12.74
N LEU A 95 7.61 -4.34 -12.73
CA LEU A 95 6.86 -4.72 -11.54
C LEU A 95 7.75 -5.34 -10.45
N LYS A 96 8.73 -6.17 -10.83
CA LYS A 96 9.75 -6.70 -9.90
C LYS A 96 10.58 -5.57 -9.28
N LYS A 97 10.95 -4.56 -10.08
CA LYS A 97 11.67 -3.38 -9.60
C LYS A 97 10.84 -2.58 -8.60
N TYR A 98 9.57 -2.30 -8.92
CA TYR A 98 8.62 -1.67 -8.01
C TYR A 98 8.53 -2.42 -6.67
N ALA A 99 8.33 -3.74 -6.74
CA ALA A 99 8.22 -4.60 -5.55
C ALA A 99 9.48 -4.50 -4.66
N ASN A 100 10.67 -4.54 -5.27
CA ASN A 100 11.92 -4.45 -4.53
C ASN A 100 12.14 -3.08 -3.88
N GLU A 101 11.82 -1.99 -4.58
CA GLU A 101 11.95 -0.63 -4.04
C GLU A 101 10.97 -0.36 -2.91
N ARG A 102 9.74 -0.90 -2.98
CA ARG A 102 8.70 -0.66 -1.96
C ARG A 102 8.77 -1.60 -0.76
N ARG A 103 9.33 -2.81 -0.90
CA ARG A 103 9.32 -3.84 0.16
C ARG A 103 9.77 -3.33 1.52
N TRP A 104 10.99 -2.82 1.63
CA TRP A 104 11.55 -2.41 2.93
C TRP A 104 10.86 -1.19 3.53
N ARG A 105 10.50 -0.22 2.68
CA ARG A 105 9.74 0.98 3.09
C ARG A 105 8.39 0.60 3.69
N CYS A 106 7.69 -0.35 3.08
CA CYS A 106 6.39 -0.81 3.57
C CYS A 106 6.50 -1.64 4.85
N ILE A 107 7.52 -2.51 4.94
CA ILE A 107 7.78 -3.30 6.16
C ILE A 107 8.03 -2.40 7.37
N ASP A 108 8.83 -1.34 7.19
CA ASP A 108 9.10 -0.34 8.22
C ASP A 108 7.80 0.32 8.70
N LEU A 109 7.00 0.88 7.79
CA LEU A 109 5.72 1.52 8.12
C LEU A 109 4.74 0.60 8.83
N ILE A 110 4.59 -0.64 8.37
CA ILE A 110 3.68 -1.62 8.96
C ILE A 110 4.13 -1.96 10.37
N THR A 111 5.42 -2.27 10.54
CA THR A 111 6.00 -2.60 11.86
C THR A 111 5.84 -1.43 12.82
N THR A 112 6.16 -0.20 12.38
CA THR A 112 5.95 1.00 13.20
C THR A 112 4.47 1.15 13.57
N SER A 113 3.55 0.99 12.63
CA SER A 113 2.11 1.13 12.90
C SER A 113 1.63 0.17 13.99
N TYR A 114 2.10 -1.09 13.98
CA TYR A 114 1.78 -2.05 15.02
C TYR A 114 2.46 -1.79 16.37
N ILE A 115 3.59 -1.08 16.41
CA ILE A 115 4.25 -0.70 17.67
C ILE A 115 3.56 0.52 18.30
N VAL A 116 3.17 1.51 17.49
CA VAL A 116 2.56 2.76 17.99
C VAL A 116 1.06 2.65 18.23
N GLY A 117 0.38 1.68 17.62
CA GLY A 117 -1.07 1.47 17.74
C GLY A 117 -1.51 0.72 19.00
N PHE A 118 -0.72 0.72 20.07
CA PHE A 118 -1.04 0.14 21.38
C PHE A 118 -0.96 1.18 22.50
#